data_AF-A0A2E0XC49-F1
#
_entry.id   AF-A0A2E0XC49-F1
#
_cell.length_a   1.000
_cell.length_b   1.000
_cell.length_c   1.000
_cell.angle_alpha   90.00
_cell.angle_beta   90.00
_cell.angle_gamma   90.00
#
_symmetry.space_group_name_H-M   'P 1'
#
loop_
_entity.id
_entity.type
_entity.pdbx_description
1 polymer ?
#
loop_
_entity_poly.entity_id
_entity_poly.type
_entity_poly.pdbx_seq_one_letter_code
_entity_poly.pdbx_strand_id
1 'polypeptide(L)'
;MPTSGLVITAKQPESLEAIIEFLATEPSIEAAPPVGVRVPLVVDTSDKTEDKRIWEWLHRLPGVAAVDVAFIYLGEPASIAPQPLEPLS
;
A
#
# COMPACT_ATOMS: atom_id res chain seq x y z
N MET A 1 -7.25 -10.63 -1.23
CA MET A 1 -5.85 -10.19 -1.07
C MET A 1 -5.74 -8.82 -1.70
N PRO A 2 -5.86 -7.74 -0.91
CA PRO A 2 -5.68 -6.40 -1.43
C PRO A 2 -4.19 -6.06 -1.57
N THR A 3 -3.89 -5.28 -2.60
CA THR A 3 -2.56 -4.72 -2.83
C THR A 3 -2.67 -3.21 -2.91
N SER A 4 -1.95 -2.52 -2.04
CA SER A 4 -2.01 -1.06 -1.91
C SER A 4 -0.69 -0.43 -2.32
N GLY A 5 -0.76 0.59 -3.18
CA GLY A 5 0.37 1.48 -3.46
C GLY A 5 0.28 2.68 -2.54
N LEU A 6 1.28 2.86 -1.67
CA LEU A 6 1.32 3.97 -0.71
C LEU A 6 2.56 4.84 -0.94
N VAL A 7 2.50 6.08 -0.47
CA VAL A 7 3.66 6.97 -0.41
C VAL A 7 3.76 7.52 1.00
N ILE A 8 4.87 7.24 1.67
CA ILE A 8 5.20 7.87 2.94
C ILE A 8 5.97 9.16 2.67
N THR A 9 5.61 10.23 3.37
CA THR A 9 6.39 11.46 3.43
C THR A 9 7.03 11.59 4.80
N ALA A 10 8.36 11.70 4.87
CA ALA A 10 9.09 11.95 6.11
C ALA A 10 8.95 13.42 6.55
N LYS A 11 8.96 13.66 7.87
CA LYS A 11 8.99 15.01 8.46
C LYS A 11 10.26 15.76 8.08
N GLN A 12 11.38 15.05 8.05
CA GLN A 12 12.69 15.59 7.74
C GLN A 12 13.51 14.54 6.97
N PRO A 13 14.40 14.94 6.04
CA PRO A 13 15.20 14.01 5.23
C PRO A 13 16.01 12.99 6.05
N GLU A 14 16.54 13.40 7.20
CA GLU A 14 17.34 12.55 8.10
C GLU A 14 16.55 11.40 8.74
N SER A 15 15.21 11.46 8.73
CA SER A 15 14.37 10.38 9.26
C SER A 15 14.21 9.22 8.26
N LEU A 16 14.57 9.41 6.98
CA LEU A 16 14.30 8.44 5.92
C LEU A 16 14.97 7.09 6.14
N GLU A 17 16.25 7.10 6.54
CA GLU A 17 17.03 5.88 6.72
C GLU A 17 16.40 5.00 7.80
N ALA A 18 16.13 5.57 8.99
CA ALA A 18 15.47 4.86 10.07
C ALA A 18 14.05 4.38 9.71
N ILE A 19 13.29 5.16 8.94
CA ILE A 19 11.96 4.73 8.45
C ILE A 19 12.11 3.53 7.52
N ILE A 20 13.02 3.59 6.53
CA ILE A 20 13.21 2.50 5.55
C ILE A 20 13.70 1.22 6.25
N GLU A 21 14.64 1.34 7.18
CA GLU A 21 15.10 0.20 7.99
C GLU A 21 13.96 -0.43 8.80
N PHE A 22 13.10 0.40 9.39
CA PHE A 22 11.95 -0.10 10.14
C PHE A 22 10.92 -0.77 9.23
N LEU A 23 10.63 -0.20 8.06
CA LEU A 23 9.72 -0.79 7.08
C LEU A 23 10.20 -2.17 6.59
N ALA A 24 11.51 -2.36 6.45
CA ALA A 24 12.09 -3.64 6.04
C ALA A 24 11.85 -4.78 7.06
N THR A 25 11.38 -4.46 8.27
CA THR A 25 11.01 -5.46 9.28
C THR A 25 9.59 -6.00 9.13
N GLU A 26 8.76 -5.40 8.27
CA GLU A 26 7.36 -5.80 8.02
C GLU A 26 7.27 -6.54 6.67
N PRO A 27 7.11 -7.87 6.65
CA PRO A 27 7.18 -8.68 5.42
C PRO A 27 6.13 -8.36 4.37
N SER A 28 5.02 -7.72 4.78
CA SER A 28 3.93 -7.30 3.91
C SER A 28 4.23 -6.00 3.14
N ILE A 29 5.40 -5.40 3.34
CA ILE A 29 5.79 -4.12 2.75
C ILE A 29 7.06 -4.27 1.92
N GLU A 30 7.01 -3.76 0.70
CA GLU A 30 8.17 -3.51 -0.13
C GLU A 30 8.36 -1.99 -0.29
N ALA A 31 9.53 -1.49 0.12
CA ALA A 31 9.89 -0.08 -0.01
C ALA A 31 10.80 0.14 -1.23
N ALA A 32 10.42 1.07 -2.10
CA ALA A 32 11.26 1.53 -3.19
C ALA A 32 12.26 2.60 -2.71
N PRO A 33 13.32 2.90 -3.49
CA PRO A 33 14.24 3.99 -3.17
C PRO A 33 13.51 5.33 -2.96
N PRO A 34 13.95 6.15 -1.99
CA PRO A 34 13.31 7.43 -1.71
C PRO A 34 13.50 8.43 -2.85
N VAL A 35 12.50 9.31 -3.01
CA VAL A 35 12.53 10.45 -3.94
C VAL A 35 12.31 11.73 -3.12
N GLY A 36 13.41 12.42 -2.78
CA GLY A 36 13.37 13.52 -1.82
C GLY A 36 12.99 13.00 -0.43
N VAL A 37 11.96 13.59 0.19
CA VAL A 37 11.42 13.15 1.49
C VAL A 37 10.35 12.05 1.39
N ARG A 38 10.15 11.47 0.20
CA ARG A 38 9.07 10.50 -0.06
C ARG A 38 9.61 9.09 -0.27
N VAL A 39 8.93 8.09 0.27
CA VAL A 39 9.23 6.66 0.09
C VAL A 39 7.99 5.99 -0.52
N PRO A 40 8.05 5.53 -1.78
CA PRO A 40 6.99 4.73 -2.37
C PRO A 40 7.00 3.31 -1.77
N LEU A 41 5.82 2.79 -1.45
CA LEU A 41 5.62 1.46 -0.89
C LEU A 41 4.61 0.65 -1.73
N VAL A 42 4.85 -0.65 -1.79
CA VAL A 42 3.84 -1.65 -2.10
C VAL A 42 3.50 -2.40 -0.82
N VAL A 43 2.21 -2.51 -0.52
CA VAL A 43 1.69 -3.25 0.63
C VAL A 43 0.83 -4.40 0.10
N ASP A 44 1.21 -5.64 0.39
CA ASP A 44 0.47 -6.84 0.02
C ASP A 44 -0.01 -7.55 1.29
N THR A 45 -1.31 -7.77 1.39
CA THR A 45 -1.94 -8.28 2.61
C THR A 45 -2.98 -9.36 2.32
N SER A 46 -3.28 -10.15 3.35
CA SER A 46 -4.26 -11.24 3.24
C SER A 46 -5.67 -10.70 2.99
N ASP A 47 -6.06 -9.65 3.71
CA ASP A 47 -7.39 -9.06 3.68
C ASP A 47 -7.41 -7.54 3.96
N LYS A 48 -8.60 -6.94 3.86
CA LYS A 48 -8.81 -5.50 4.06
C LYS A 48 -8.56 -5.05 5.51
N THR A 49 -8.69 -5.95 6.48
CA THR A 49 -8.45 -5.65 7.90
C THR A 49 -6.96 -5.47 8.15
N GLU A 50 -6.15 -6.36 7.56
CA GLU A 50 -4.70 -6.28 7.63
C GLU A 50 -4.15 -5.07 6.87
N ASP A 51 -4.66 -4.78 5.67
CA ASP A 51 -4.32 -3.58 4.91
C ASP A 51 -4.54 -2.29 5.74
N LYS A 52 -5.72 -2.20 6.37
CA LYS A 52 -6.05 -1.07 7.25
C LYS A 52 -5.12 -1.02 8.48
N ARG A 53 -4.79 -2.16 9.09
CA ARG A 53 -3.85 -2.23 10.23
C ARG A 53 -2.49 -1.63 9.86
N ILE A 54 -1.97 -1.99 8.68
CA ILE A 54 -0.69 -1.48 8.19
C ILE A 54 -0.79 0.01 7.93
N TRP A 55 -1.83 0.46 7.21
CA TRP A 55 -2.03 1.88 6.90
C TRP A 55 -2.07 2.75 8.17
N GLU A 56 -2.76 2.28 9.23
CA GLU A 56 -2.79 2.97 10.53
C GLU A 56 -1.45 2.91 11.27
N TRP A 57 -0.73 1.80 11.16
CA TRP A 57 0.59 1.65 11.76
C TRP A 57 1.61 2.60 11.13
N LEU A 58 1.60 2.74 9.80
CA LEU A 58 2.45 3.69 9.06
C LEU A 58 2.25 5.13 9.53
N HIS A 59 1.01 5.54 9.80
CA HIS A 59 0.68 6.87 10.33
C HIS A 59 1.24 7.14 11.73
N ARG A 60 1.54 6.09 12.50
CA ARG A 60 2.06 6.19 13.86
C ARG A 60 3.59 6.12 13.92
N LEU A 61 4.27 5.88 12.80
CA LEU A 61 5.72 5.79 12.77
C LEU A 61 6.37 7.13 13.13
N PRO A 62 7.32 7.15 14.09
CA PRO A 62 8.16 8.31 14.32
C PRO A 62 8.85 8.76 13.02
N GLY A 63 8.88 10.07 12.78
CA GLY A 63 9.47 10.64 11.57
C GLY A 63 8.54 10.66 10.34
N VAL A 64 7.37 10.02 10.37
CA VAL A 64 6.38 10.11 9.27
C VAL A 64 5.50 11.35 9.42
N ALA A 65 5.40 12.16 8.36
CA ALA A 65 4.54 13.33 8.27
C ALA A 65 3.18 13.02 7.64
N ALA A 66 3.17 12.15 6.62
CA ALA A 66 1.96 11.77 5.90
C ALA A 66 2.12 10.37 5.28
N VAL A 67 0.99 9.70 5.07
CA VAL A 67 0.90 8.47 4.26
C VAL A 67 -0.23 8.65 3.26
N ASP A 68 0.14 8.77 1.99
CA ASP A 68 -0.79 8.99 0.89
C ASP A 68 -1.08 7.67 0.16
N VAL A 69 -2.33 7.49 -0.27
CA VAL A 69 -2.72 6.33 -1.08
C VAL A 69 -2.58 6.69 -2.56
N ALA A 70 -1.71 5.98 -3.27
CA ALA A 70 -1.56 6.10 -4.71
C ALA A 70 -2.49 5.15 -5.47
N PHE A 71 -2.73 3.96 -4.93
CA PHE A 71 -3.56 2.92 -5.54
C PHE A 71 -4.06 1.90 -4.52
N ILE A 72 -5.24 1.31 -4.76
CA ILE A 72 -5.74 0.16 -4.03
C ILE A 72 -6.33 -0.85 -5.03
N TYR A 73 -5.82 -2.07 -5.01
CA TYR A 73 -6.44 -3.25 -5.61
C TYR A 73 -7.15 -4.04 -4.52
N LEU A 74 -8.43 -4.38 -4.69
CA LEU A 74 -9.20 -5.13 -3.69
C LEU A 74 -9.33 -6.63 -3.98
N GLY A 75 -8.78 -7.11 -5.09
CA GLY A 75 -8.73 -8.54 -5.41
C GLY A 75 -10.09 -9.22 -5.56
N GLU A 76 -11.12 -8.52 -6.06
CA GLU A 76 -12.34 -9.20 -6.47
C GLU A 76 -12.03 -10.13 -7.66
N PRO A 77 -12.41 -11.42 -7.61
CA PRO A 77 -12.52 -12.18 -8.84
C PRO A 77 -13.61 -11.49 -9.66
N ALA A 78 -13.27 -11.03 -10.85
CA ALA A 78 -14.29 -10.64 -11.82
C ALA A 78 -15.29 -11.79 -11.91
N SER A 79 -16.53 -11.56 -11.47
CA SER A 79 -17.60 -12.52 -11.70
C SER A 79 -17.82 -12.58 -13.21
N ILE A 80 -17.18 -13.56 -13.86
CA ILE A 80 -17.48 -13.94 -15.24
C ILE A 80 -18.76 -14.78 -15.20
N ALA A 81 -19.84 -14.22 -14.65
CA ALA A 81 -21.14 -14.83 -14.87
C ALA A 81 -21.35 -14.82 -16.39
N PRO A 82 -21.63 -15.97 -17.03
CA PRO A 82 -21.89 -15.99 -18.46
C PRO A 82 -23.04 -15.03 -18.76
N GLN A 83 -22.75 -13.99 -19.54
CA GLN A 83 -23.79 -13.11 -20.08
C GLN A 83 -24.72 -13.99 -20.92
N PRO A 84 -26.06 -13.91 -20.75
CA PRO A 84 -26.98 -14.60 -21.64
C PRO A 84 -26.65 -14.20 -23.08
N LEU A 85 -26.49 -15.17 -23.96
CA LEU A 85 -26.32 -14.90 -25.39
C LEU A 85 -27.58 -14.15 -25.86
N GLU A 86 -27.43 -12.90 -26.30
CA GLU A 86 -28.52 -12.20 -26.97
C GLU A 86 -28.92 -13.01 -28.20
N PRO A 87 -30.22 -13.26 -28.42
CA PRO A 87 -30.67 -13.98 -29.60
C PRO A 87 -30.25 -13.18 -30.85
N LEU A 88 -29.52 -13.85 -31.74
CA LEU A 88 -29.20 -13.32 -33.06
C LEU A 88 -30.52 -12.95 -33.76
N SER A 89 -30.70 -11.67 -34.04
CA SER A 89 -31.85 -11.14 -34.79
C SER A 89 -31.71 -11.38 -36.29
#